data_AF-A0A1I1G2J2-F1
#
_entry.id   AF-A0A1I1G2J2-F1
#
_cell.length_a   1.000
_cell.length_b   1.000
_cell.length_c   1.000
_cell.angle_alpha   90.00
_cell.angle_beta   90.00
_cell.angle_gamma   90.00
#
_symmetry.space_group_name_H-M   'P 1'
#
loop_
_entity.id
_entity.type
_entity.pdbx_description
1 polymer ?
#
loop_
_entity_poly.entity_id
_entity_poly.type
_entity_poly.pdbx_seq_one_letter_code
_entity_poly.pdbx_strand_id
1 'polypeptide(L)'
;MNRRELLSTVVRFGSACLGLPGLASSGDADRTVPGVDRSPPEYPRLNRTGIDATVVERSPESVAVRLRSSDPVDVVPVAYERRCQTGRVVATTTGPRLRSTDGLERTLAFEFDGRAGSIDGLRDRPLLYEIRVRPAGEPGTDDRYLCESDPLTRRPSIPFFPGLRDSLPKPTAPDRLPGFARSEREGTYVARFRWRGVDDAPQELEYAIGKSAYRRGRRRGGRYVRTFLESRSNPYARHLVDRLRSISSSRESVGEHGNSDETERVGSREPSERRHLETAVRFVQSLPYAADETTKGVHDYHRTVEETLVDGRGDCKDGTYLLAGLLSQAPFEYETALVFMPNHVVLGVERSALPDPYGDCETVGESPYVPIETTAERPIGRVRDDPIVAIFGPGYGFVDPGSAGAVLEEQARLFSAHYG
;
A
#
# COMPACT_ATOMS: atom_id res chain seq x y z
N MET A 1 18.79 -2.83 -10.42
CA MET A 1 19.27 -4.16 -9.96
C MET A 1 20.56 -4.05 -9.14
N ASN A 2 20.52 -4.08 -7.80
CA ASN A 2 21.77 -4.23 -7.05
C ASN A 2 22.35 -5.62 -7.34
N ARG A 3 23.53 -5.61 -7.94
CA ARG A 3 24.35 -6.72 -8.43
C ARG A 3 24.39 -7.94 -7.52
N ARG A 4 24.37 -7.77 -6.19
CA ARG A 4 24.39 -8.89 -5.23
C ARG A 4 23.04 -9.59 -5.04
N GLU A 5 21.92 -8.93 -5.32
CA GLU A 5 20.60 -9.44 -4.93
C GLU A 5 19.94 -10.31 -5.99
N LEU A 6 20.03 -9.96 -7.29
CA LEU A 6 19.64 -10.89 -8.35
C LEU A 6 20.49 -12.16 -8.25
N LEU A 7 21.82 -12.00 -8.10
CA LEU A 7 22.74 -13.09 -7.84
C LEU A 7 22.36 -13.89 -6.59
N SER A 8 22.09 -13.26 -5.45
CA SER A 8 21.74 -14.00 -4.23
C SER A 8 20.37 -14.67 -4.30
N THR A 9 19.41 -14.09 -5.00
CA THR A 9 18.05 -14.64 -5.15
C THR A 9 18.09 -15.82 -6.10
N VAL A 10 18.70 -15.65 -7.27
CA VAL A 10 18.89 -16.72 -8.26
C VAL A 10 19.77 -17.85 -7.68
N VAL A 11 20.86 -17.54 -6.98
CA VAL A 11 21.75 -18.56 -6.38
C VAL A 11 21.10 -19.26 -5.18
N ARG A 12 20.40 -18.56 -4.27
CA ARG A 12 19.73 -19.22 -3.13
C ARG A 12 18.59 -20.13 -3.56
N PHE A 13 17.81 -19.73 -4.55
CA PHE A 13 16.73 -20.57 -5.08
C PHE A 13 17.27 -21.69 -5.98
N GLY A 14 18.29 -21.43 -6.81
CA GLY A 14 18.99 -22.47 -7.54
C GLY A 14 19.60 -23.54 -6.63
N SER A 15 20.14 -23.15 -5.48
CA SER A 15 20.63 -24.09 -4.46
C SER A 15 19.52 -24.81 -3.68
N ALA A 16 18.33 -24.20 -3.50
CA ALA A 16 17.18 -24.85 -2.85
C ALA A 16 16.45 -25.84 -3.77
N CYS A 17 16.44 -25.61 -5.09
CA CYS A 17 15.81 -26.48 -6.08
C CYS A 17 16.70 -27.66 -6.53
N LEU A 18 18.00 -27.65 -6.24
CA LEU A 18 18.92 -28.76 -6.50
C LEU A 18 18.98 -29.80 -5.35
N GLY A 19 18.11 -29.70 -4.35
CA GLY A 19 18.05 -30.68 -3.27
C GLY A 19 16.73 -30.64 -2.50
N LEU A 20 15.76 -31.45 -2.92
CA LEU A 20 14.74 -32.00 -2.01
C LEU A 20 14.88 -33.52 -1.97
N PRO A 21 14.85 -34.09 -0.75
CA PRO A 21 13.63 -34.79 -0.39
C PRO A 21 13.15 -34.41 1.02
N GLY A 22 11.83 -34.39 1.22
CA GLY A 22 11.25 -34.54 2.56
C GLY A 22 10.03 -33.69 2.88
N LEU A 23 8.90 -33.94 2.21
CA LEU A 23 7.60 -33.82 2.88
C LEU A 23 7.42 -35.07 3.74
N ALA A 24 7.63 -34.94 5.04
CA ALA A 24 7.22 -35.95 6.02
C ALA A 24 6.40 -35.28 7.12
N SER A 25 5.16 -35.74 7.25
CA SER A 25 4.28 -35.47 8.38
C SER A 25 4.76 -36.17 9.65
N SER A 26 4.79 -35.48 10.77
CA SER A 26 4.39 -35.99 12.09
C SER A 26 4.57 -34.88 13.13
N GLY A 27 3.59 -34.74 14.01
CA GLY A 27 3.54 -33.66 14.99
C GLY A 27 4.59 -33.78 16.09
N ASP A 28 4.87 -32.66 16.74
CA ASP A 28 4.81 -32.62 18.19
C ASP A 28 4.55 -31.18 18.65
N ALA A 29 3.73 -31.08 19.68
CA ALA A 29 3.28 -29.85 20.29
C ALA A 29 4.35 -29.28 21.24
N ASP A 30 4.18 -27.99 21.54
CA ASP A 30 4.75 -27.31 22.70
C ASP A 30 6.25 -26.94 22.64
N ARG A 31 6.50 -25.78 22.00
CA ARG A 31 7.60 -24.90 22.41
C ARG A 31 7.05 -23.49 22.61
N THR A 32 6.69 -23.22 23.87
CA THR A 32 6.47 -21.87 24.40
C THR A 32 7.73 -21.02 24.20
N VAL A 33 7.66 -20.08 23.25
CA VAL A 33 8.67 -19.01 23.10
C VAL A 33 8.39 -17.93 24.15
N PRO A 34 9.32 -17.65 25.07
CA PRO A 34 9.16 -16.56 26.03
C PRO A 34 9.34 -15.21 25.32
N GLY A 35 8.41 -14.28 25.56
CA GLY A 35 8.56 -12.87 25.14
C GLY A 35 7.60 -12.38 24.05
N VAL A 36 6.37 -12.87 24.02
CA VAL A 36 5.32 -12.28 23.17
C VAL A 36 5.01 -10.87 23.68
N ASP A 37 5.54 -9.88 22.97
CA ASP A 37 5.13 -8.49 23.04
C ASP A 37 3.60 -8.43 22.89
N ARG A 38 2.90 -8.05 23.97
CA ARG A 38 1.43 -7.88 24.00
C ARG A 38 1.00 -6.57 23.32
N SER A 39 1.86 -5.95 22.52
CA SER A 39 1.46 -4.86 21.64
C SER A 39 0.32 -5.37 20.75
N PRO A 40 -0.82 -4.65 20.68
CA PRO A 40 -1.90 -5.04 19.78
C PRO A 40 -1.35 -5.20 18.35
N PRO A 41 -1.93 -6.08 17.52
CA PRO A 41 -1.55 -6.19 16.12
C PRO A 41 -1.45 -4.78 15.52
N GLU A 42 -0.37 -4.46 14.81
CA GLU A 42 -0.24 -3.14 14.18
C GLU A 42 -1.31 -3.02 13.08
N TYR A 43 -2.49 -2.54 13.48
CA TYR A 43 -3.64 -2.38 12.59
C TYR A 43 -3.35 -1.37 11.48
N PRO A 44 -4.01 -1.53 10.31
CA PRO A 44 -3.99 -0.51 9.28
C PRO A 44 -4.37 0.86 9.84
N ARG A 45 -3.53 1.87 9.60
CA ARG A 45 -3.85 3.28 9.91
C ARG A 45 -4.71 3.88 8.81
N LEU A 46 -5.87 3.27 8.63
CA LEU A 46 -6.83 3.62 7.60
C LEU A 46 -8.20 3.76 8.25
N ASN A 47 -8.82 4.93 8.05
CA ASN A 47 -10.12 5.21 8.59
C ASN A 47 -11.21 4.58 7.70
N ARG A 48 -11.93 3.60 8.25
CA ARG A 48 -13.06 2.91 7.61
C ARG A 48 -14.35 3.03 8.43
N THR A 49 -14.44 4.08 9.25
CA THR A 49 -15.51 4.19 10.25
C THR A 49 -16.70 5.03 9.80
N GLY A 50 -16.59 5.73 8.66
CA GLY A 50 -17.55 6.76 8.26
C GLY A 50 -17.41 8.07 9.05
N ILE A 51 -16.55 8.12 10.08
CA ILE A 51 -16.32 9.31 10.90
C ILE A 51 -15.09 10.05 10.38
N ASP A 52 -15.28 11.23 9.81
CA ASP A 52 -14.21 12.16 9.52
C ASP A 52 -13.59 12.68 10.82
N ALA A 53 -12.26 12.63 10.93
CA ALA A 53 -11.56 13.08 12.11
C ALA A 53 -10.33 13.91 11.73
N THR A 54 -10.10 14.99 12.46
CA THR A 54 -8.92 15.85 12.24
C THR A 54 -8.42 16.40 13.57
N VAL A 55 -7.12 16.29 13.81
CA VAL A 55 -6.48 16.94 14.96
C VAL A 55 -6.48 18.46 14.74
N VAL A 56 -7.21 19.16 15.59
CA VAL A 56 -7.40 20.63 15.50
C VAL A 56 -6.55 21.40 16.48
N GLU A 57 -6.07 20.76 17.55
CA GLU A 57 -5.11 21.34 18.49
C GLU A 57 -4.32 20.20 19.15
N ARG A 58 -3.10 20.49 19.58
CA ARG A 58 -2.33 19.61 20.46
C ARG A 58 -1.26 20.38 21.21
N SER A 59 -0.89 19.85 22.36
CA SER A 59 0.23 20.23 23.21
C SER A 59 0.97 18.94 23.61
N PRO A 60 2.08 19.00 24.37
CA PRO A 60 2.67 17.81 24.96
C PRO A 60 1.75 17.05 25.94
N GLU A 61 0.73 17.71 26.48
CA GLU A 61 -0.14 17.16 27.54
C GLU A 61 -1.56 16.89 27.04
N SER A 62 -1.91 17.36 25.84
CA SER A 62 -3.28 17.27 25.34
C SER A 62 -3.39 17.20 23.83
N VAL A 63 -4.49 16.64 23.34
CA VAL A 63 -4.87 16.66 21.92
C VAL A 63 -6.35 16.97 21.80
N ALA A 64 -6.70 17.88 20.90
CA ALA A 64 -8.08 18.14 20.50
C ALA A 64 -8.34 17.63 19.08
N VAL A 65 -9.43 16.88 18.91
CA VAL A 65 -9.87 16.33 17.63
C VAL A 65 -11.26 16.83 17.29
N ARG A 66 -11.45 17.25 16.04
CA ARG A 66 -12.78 17.47 15.46
C ARG A 66 -13.24 16.19 14.79
N LEU A 67 -14.43 15.73 15.14
CA LEU A 67 -15.11 14.55 14.60
C LEU A 67 -16.37 14.98 13.86
N ARG A 68 -16.57 14.44 12.66
CA ARG A 68 -17.77 14.64 11.84
C ARG A 68 -18.27 13.30 11.29
N SER A 69 -19.57 13.08 11.27
CA SER A 69 -20.20 11.90 10.65
C SER A 69 -21.57 12.30 10.13
N SER A 70 -21.93 11.91 8.91
CA SER A 70 -23.31 12.01 8.43
C SER A 70 -24.18 10.89 8.97
N ASP A 71 -23.57 9.76 9.31
CA ASP A 71 -24.28 8.56 9.73
C ASP A 71 -24.45 8.53 11.25
N PRO A 72 -25.46 7.79 11.76
CA PRO A 72 -25.60 7.52 13.18
C PRO A 72 -24.33 6.86 13.75
N VAL A 73 -23.94 7.26 14.95
CA VAL A 73 -22.74 6.76 15.63
C VAL A 73 -23.06 6.34 17.05
N ASP A 74 -22.44 5.25 17.51
CA ASP A 74 -22.39 4.86 18.92
C ASP A 74 -21.01 4.29 19.24
N VAL A 75 -20.11 5.17 19.68
CA VAL A 75 -18.68 4.86 19.81
C VAL A 75 -18.05 5.53 21.03
N VAL A 76 -16.94 5.01 21.50
CA VAL A 76 -16.08 5.62 22.51
C VAL A 76 -14.75 6.01 21.87
N PRO A 77 -14.46 7.31 21.69
CA PRO A 77 -13.19 7.78 21.20
C PRO A 77 -12.04 7.49 22.18
N VAL A 78 -10.88 7.13 21.66
CA VAL A 78 -9.67 6.84 22.42
C VAL A 78 -8.50 7.57 21.79
N ALA A 79 -7.74 8.32 22.59
CA ALA A 79 -6.55 9.01 22.15
C ALA A 79 -5.31 8.30 22.67
N TYR A 80 -4.38 8.02 21.76
CA TYR A 80 -3.09 7.42 22.06
C TYR A 80 -1.99 8.45 21.84
N GLU A 81 -1.12 8.61 22.83
CA GLU A 81 0.15 9.28 22.67
C GLU A 81 1.21 8.25 22.28
N ARG A 82 1.93 8.48 21.19
CA ARG A 82 2.94 7.56 20.65
C ARG A 82 4.26 8.26 20.39
N ARG A 83 5.36 7.51 20.49
CA ARG A 83 6.67 7.97 20.02
C ARG A 83 6.71 7.95 18.50
N CYS A 84 6.96 9.10 17.86
CA CYS A 84 6.98 9.18 16.39
C CYS A 84 8.04 8.26 15.76
N GLN A 85 9.17 8.05 16.43
CA GLN A 85 10.23 7.19 15.92
C GLN A 85 9.90 5.70 15.98
N THR A 86 9.29 5.22 17.06
CA THR A 86 9.10 3.77 17.25
C THR A 86 7.65 3.32 17.10
N GLY A 87 6.68 4.24 17.05
CA GLY A 87 5.25 3.92 17.07
C GLY A 87 4.73 3.45 18.43
N ARG A 88 5.63 3.23 19.41
CA ARG A 88 5.30 2.73 20.76
C ARG A 88 4.32 3.67 21.46
N VAL A 89 3.25 3.10 22.02
CA VAL A 89 2.31 3.82 22.90
C VAL A 89 3.03 4.24 24.18
N VAL A 90 2.90 5.53 24.51
CA VAL A 90 3.43 6.14 25.73
C VAL A 90 2.33 6.30 26.77
N ALA A 91 1.16 6.79 26.32
CA ALA A 91 -0.02 6.99 27.14
C ALA A 91 -1.29 6.79 26.31
N THR A 92 -2.40 6.56 26.99
CA THR A 92 -3.73 6.43 26.39
C THR A 92 -4.76 7.08 27.29
N THR A 93 -5.76 7.70 26.70
CA THR A 93 -6.88 8.31 27.42
C THR A 93 -8.17 8.11 26.64
N THR A 94 -9.29 7.99 27.36
CA THR A 94 -10.59 7.64 26.77
C THR A 94 -11.51 8.84 26.88
N GLY A 95 -12.19 9.15 25.77
CA GLY A 95 -13.15 10.24 25.69
C GLY A 95 -14.55 9.83 26.12
N PRO A 96 -15.50 10.78 26.14
CA PRO A 96 -16.89 10.47 26.41
C PRO A 96 -17.49 9.58 25.31
N ARG A 97 -18.42 8.69 25.67
CA ARG A 97 -19.22 7.93 24.69
C ARG A 97 -19.99 8.91 23.81
N LEU A 98 -19.83 8.78 22.51
CA LEU A 98 -20.54 9.56 21.51
C LEU A 98 -21.69 8.73 20.97
N ARG A 99 -22.91 9.26 21.15
CA ARG A 99 -24.11 8.72 20.54
C ARG A 99 -24.78 9.81 19.72
N SER A 100 -25.04 9.56 18.44
CA SER A 100 -25.84 10.43 17.61
C SER A 100 -26.71 9.64 16.65
N THR A 101 -27.96 10.09 16.48
CA THR A 101 -28.95 9.51 15.57
C THR A 101 -29.01 10.23 14.22
N ASP A 102 -28.58 11.50 14.16
CA ASP A 102 -28.74 12.37 12.99
C ASP A 102 -27.38 12.93 12.50
N GLY A 103 -26.30 12.19 12.76
CA GLY A 103 -24.93 12.59 12.44
C GLY A 103 -24.21 13.30 13.60
N LEU A 104 -22.88 13.35 13.53
CA LEU A 104 -22.00 13.88 14.57
C LEU A 104 -21.27 15.11 14.03
N GLU A 105 -21.21 16.19 14.82
CA GLU A 105 -20.19 17.23 14.68
C GLU A 105 -19.76 17.70 16.07
N ARG A 106 -18.57 17.29 16.52
CA ARG A 106 -18.05 17.61 17.85
C ARG A 106 -16.54 17.79 17.85
N THR A 107 -16.06 18.64 18.77
CA THR A 107 -14.64 18.70 19.12
C THR A 107 -14.45 18.09 20.51
N LEU A 108 -13.49 17.18 20.64
CA LEU A 108 -13.13 16.55 21.90
C LEU A 108 -11.69 16.89 22.25
N ALA A 109 -11.46 17.28 23.50
CA ALA A 109 -10.13 17.39 24.08
C ALA A 109 -9.82 16.15 24.90
N PHE A 110 -8.60 15.68 24.79
CA PHE A 110 -8.05 14.57 25.54
C PHE A 110 -6.84 15.08 26.30
N GLU A 111 -6.90 14.98 27.62
CA GLU A 111 -5.79 15.29 28.50
C GLU A 111 -5.05 14.00 28.86
N PHE A 112 -3.72 14.06 28.87
CA PHE A 112 -2.85 12.99 29.31
C PHE A 112 -2.30 13.38 30.67
N ASP A 113 -2.67 12.61 31.71
CA ASP A 113 -2.26 12.89 33.09
C ASP A 113 -0.75 13.05 33.18
N GLY A 114 -0.34 14.28 33.54
CA GLY A 114 0.98 14.82 33.34
C GLY A 114 2.09 13.89 33.81
N ARG A 115 2.87 13.39 32.86
CA ARG A 115 4.30 13.21 33.08
C ARG A 115 4.95 14.58 33.13
N ALA A 116 4.72 15.28 34.23
CA ALA A 116 5.61 16.25 34.82
C ALA A 116 6.91 15.55 35.30
N GLY A 117 7.59 14.86 34.37
CA GLY A 117 8.91 14.27 34.55
C GLY A 117 9.87 15.00 33.62
N SER A 118 10.11 16.26 33.96
CA SER A 118 10.87 17.30 33.26
C SER A 118 10.59 17.48 31.77
N ILE A 119 10.32 18.72 31.40
CA ILE A 119 10.43 19.22 30.01
C ILE A 119 11.77 18.77 29.39
N ASP A 120 12.82 18.56 30.18
CA ASP A 120 14.12 18.08 29.71
C ASP A 120 14.13 16.62 29.18
N GLY A 121 13.21 15.74 29.60
CA GLY A 121 13.10 14.37 29.06
C GLY A 121 12.27 14.27 27.76
N LEU A 122 11.35 15.22 27.55
CA LEU A 122 10.47 15.33 26.37
C LEU A 122 11.05 16.24 25.28
N ARG A 123 11.95 17.16 25.64
CA ARG A 123 12.69 18.06 24.72
C ARG A 123 13.45 17.33 23.59
N ASP A 124 13.68 16.03 23.73
CA ASP A 124 14.47 15.27 22.76
C ASP A 124 13.66 14.30 21.89
N ARG A 125 12.34 14.12 22.10
CA ARG A 125 11.61 13.03 21.44
C ARG A 125 10.22 13.43 20.95
N PRO A 126 9.98 13.50 19.63
CA PRO A 126 8.70 13.90 19.09
C PRO A 126 7.58 12.88 19.32
N LEU A 127 6.45 13.43 19.73
CA LEU A 127 5.22 12.70 19.98
C LEU A 127 4.30 12.75 18.75
N LEU A 128 3.50 11.71 18.63
CA LEU A 128 2.45 11.52 17.64
C LEU A 128 1.17 11.16 18.39
N TYR A 129 0.12 11.94 18.24
CA TYR A 129 -1.20 11.56 18.72
C TYR A 129 -1.94 10.75 17.65
N GLU A 130 -2.50 9.61 18.03
CA GLU A 130 -3.32 8.73 17.19
C GLU A 130 -4.71 8.63 17.85
N ILE A 131 -5.75 8.94 17.08
CA ILE A 131 -7.13 8.90 17.54
C ILE A 131 -7.81 7.66 16.94
N ARG A 132 -8.53 6.94 17.80
CA ARG A 132 -9.32 5.76 17.44
C ARG A 132 -10.72 5.84 18.03
N VAL A 133 -11.58 4.93 17.61
CA VAL A 133 -12.91 4.70 18.20
C VAL A 133 -13.13 3.23 18.51
N ARG A 134 -13.77 2.98 19.64
CA ARG A 134 -14.28 1.67 20.03
C ARG A 134 -15.79 1.62 19.81
N PRO A 135 -16.34 0.63 19.09
CA PRO A 135 -17.79 0.42 19.02
C PRO A 135 -18.39 0.23 20.42
N ALA A 136 -19.52 0.88 20.69
CA ALA A 136 -20.17 0.74 21.99
C ALA A 136 -20.86 -0.63 22.12
N GLY A 137 -20.67 -1.31 23.25
CA GLY A 137 -21.35 -2.58 23.55
C GLY A 137 -20.64 -3.84 23.06
N GLU A 138 -19.43 -3.72 22.48
CA GLU A 138 -18.61 -4.86 22.07
C GLU A 138 -17.29 -4.90 22.86
N PRO A 139 -17.29 -5.34 24.14
CA PRO A 139 -16.07 -5.47 24.94
C PRO A 139 -15.09 -6.43 24.24
N GLY A 140 -13.84 -5.99 24.05
CA GLY A 140 -12.80 -6.80 23.42
C GLY A 140 -12.65 -6.61 21.90
N THR A 141 -13.42 -5.70 21.28
CA THR A 141 -13.16 -5.31 19.89
C THR A 141 -12.01 -4.31 19.78
N ASP A 142 -11.22 -4.44 18.71
CA ASP A 142 -10.09 -3.57 18.48
C ASP A 142 -10.51 -2.15 18.13
N ASP A 143 -9.84 -1.19 18.75
CA ASP A 143 -10.06 0.23 18.49
C ASP A 143 -9.74 0.54 17.01
N ARG A 144 -10.73 1.10 16.30
CA ARG A 144 -10.67 1.43 14.87
C ARG A 144 -10.01 2.79 14.67
N TYR A 145 -9.03 2.86 13.76
CA TYR A 145 -8.29 4.09 13.48
C TYR A 145 -9.18 5.19 12.89
N LEU A 146 -9.01 6.43 13.35
CA LEU A 146 -9.66 7.61 12.80
C LEU A 146 -8.67 8.56 12.12
N CYS A 147 -7.72 9.10 12.90
CA CYS A 147 -6.74 10.05 12.40
C CYS A 147 -5.48 10.04 13.25
N GLU A 148 -4.46 10.75 12.79
CA GLU A 148 -3.27 11.01 13.56
C GLU A 148 -2.86 12.47 13.39
N SER A 149 -2.04 12.95 14.31
CA SER A 149 -1.44 14.25 14.23
C SER A 149 -0.17 14.20 13.35
N ASP A 150 0.24 15.27 12.68
CA ASP A 150 1.54 15.32 12.01
C ASP A 150 2.62 15.95 12.90
N PRO A 151 3.60 15.19 13.42
CA PRO A 151 4.63 15.70 14.35
C PRO A 151 5.48 16.84 13.77
N LEU A 152 5.42 17.09 12.46
CA LEU A 152 6.17 18.15 11.77
C LEU A 152 5.38 19.45 11.59
N THR A 153 4.06 19.46 11.76
CA THR A 153 3.27 20.68 11.64
C THR A 153 3.63 21.64 12.77
N ARG A 154 4.25 22.78 12.42
CA ARG A 154 4.47 23.89 13.36
C ARG A 154 3.12 24.40 13.84
N ARG A 155 2.92 24.42 15.15
CA ARG A 155 1.81 25.15 15.79
C ARG A 155 2.36 26.01 16.93
N PRO A 156 1.73 27.17 17.22
CA PRO A 156 2.23 28.10 18.24
C PRO A 156 2.43 27.44 19.62
N SER A 157 1.59 26.46 19.95
CA SER A 157 1.56 25.74 21.23
C SER A 157 2.55 24.56 21.33
N ILE A 158 3.39 24.32 20.30
CA ILE A 158 4.23 23.13 20.23
C ILE A 158 5.70 23.54 20.06
N PRO A 159 6.61 23.02 20.90
CA PRO A 159 8.04 23.15 20.65
C PRO A 159 8.40 22.63 19.25
N PHE A 160 8.88 23.50 18.39
CA PHE A 160 9.42 23.09 17.10
C PHE A 160 10.76 22.37 17.33
N PHE A 161 10.94 21.19 16.74
CA PHE A 161 12.19 20.43 16.80
C PHE A 161 12.95 20.57 15.47
N PRO A 162 13.93 21.48 15.34
CA PRO A 162 14.60 21.77 14.07
C PRO A 162 15.23 20.53 13.41
N GLY A 163 15.81 19.62 14.20
CA GLY A 163 16.45 18.40 13.68
C GLY A 163 15.49 17.25 13.33
N LEU A 164 14.23 17.33 13.72
CA LEU A 164 13.28 16.25 13.43
C LEU A 164 12.85 16.25 11.96
N ARG A 165 12.63 17.43 11.40
CA ARG A 165 12.15 17.55 10.03
C ARG A 165 13.13 16.97 9.02
N ASP A 166 14.43 17.08 9.30
CA ASP A 166 15.48 16.58 8.41
C ASP A 166 15.80 15.10 8.64
N SER A 167 15.46 14.55 9.81
CA SER A 167 15.64 13.12 10.11
C SER A 167 14.45 12.25 9.74
N LEU A 168 13.27 12.82 9.46
CA LEU A 168 12.12 12.04 9.00
C LEU A 168 12.14 11.80 7.49
N PRO A 169 11.79 10.59 7.02
CA PRO A 169 11.67 10.31 5.60
C PRO A 169 10.71 11.28 4.92
N LYS A 170 11.21 12.01 3.92
CA LYS A 170 10.42 12.94 3.10
C LYS A 170 9.94 12.23 1.83
N PRO A 171 8.70 12.49 1.37
CA PRO A 171 8.26 12.10 0.05
C PRO A 171 9.12 12.70 -1.06
N THR A 172 9.13 12.05 -2.21
CA THR A 172 9.76 12.61 -3.41
C THR A 172 8.95 13.84 -3.86
N ALA A 173 9.61 14.94 -4.20
CA ALA A 173 8.95 16.20 -4.56
C ALA A 173 8.03 16.01 -5.78
N PRO A 174 6.74 16.41 -5.74
CA PRO A 174 5.75 16.05 -6.76
C PRO A 174 5.91 16.87 -8.07
N ASP A 175 6.96 17.68 -8.20
CA ASP A 175 7.04 18.72 -9.20
C ASP A 175 6.99 18.14 -10.63
N ARG A 176 5.93 18.54 -11.35
CA ARG A 176 5.66 18.25 -12.77
C ARG A 176 5.31 16.78 -13.10
N LEU A 177 4.66 16.05 -12.19
CA LEU A 177 4.11 14.73 -12.53
C LEU A 177 2.77 14.86 -13.27
N PRO A 178 2.65 14.39 -14.53
CA PRO A 178 1.38 14.39 -15.24
C PRO A 178 0.39 13.46 -14.53
N GLY A 179 -0.86 13.90 -14.43
CA GLY A 179 -1.91 13.11 -13.80
C GLY A 179 -1.78 12.92 -12.27
N PHE A 180 -0.81 13.55 -11.61
CA PHE A 180 -0.62 13.39 -10.17
C PHE A 180 -0.43 14.73 -9.45
N ALA A 181 -1.08 14.88 -8.29
CA ALA A 181 -0.80 15.95 -7.35
C ALA A 181 -0.83 15.39 -5.92
N ARG A 182 0.01 15.95 -5.04
CA ARG A 182 -0.03 15.66 -3.61
C ARG A 182 -0.17 16.95 -2.82
N SER A 183 -1.09 16.96 -1.87
CA SER A 183 -1.15 17.97 -0.82
C SER A 183 -0.93 17.35 0.57
N GLU A 184 -0.52 18.17 1.52
CA GLU A 184 -0.32 17.74 2.90
C GLU A 184 -1.46 18.25 3.78
N ARG A 185 -2.00 17.37 4.62
CA ARG A 185 -2.93 17.71 5.69
C ARG A 185 -2.37 17.21 7.03
N GLU A 186 -3.00 17.60 8.12
CA GLU A 186 -2.65 17.08 9.45
C GLU A 186 -2.72 15.54 9.44
N GLY A 187 -1.60 14.90 9.78
CA GLY A 187 -1.44 13.44 9.82
C GLY A 187 -1.44 12.69 8.49
N THR A 188 -1.74 13.33 7.35
CA THR A 188 -1.99 12.63 6.08
C THR A 188 -1.38 13.32 4.87
N TYR A 189 -1.01 12.51 3.88
CA TYR A 189 -0.83 12.95 2.50
C TYR A 189 -2.14 12.71 1.75
N VAL A 190 -2.60 13.70 1.00
CA VAL A 190 -3.73 13.55 0.08
C VAL A 190 -3.18 13.53 -1.33
N ALA A 191 -3.16 12.33 -1.91
CA ALA A 191 -2.75 12.09 -3.28
C ALA A 191 -3.97 12.18 -4.19
N ARG A 192 -3.83 12.87 -5.32
CA ARG A 192 -4.84 13.02 -6.35
C ARG A 192 -4.29 12.45 -7.65
N PHE A 193 -4.95 11.43 -8.15
CA PHE A 193 -4.59 10.72 -9.38
C PHE A 193 -5.61 11.05 -10.46
N ARG A 194 -5.13 11.26 -11.69
CA ARG A 194 -5.92 11.46 -12.89
C ARG A 194 -5.36 10.60 -14.00
N TRP A 195 -6.23 9.81 -14.63
CA TRP A 195 -5.85 8.89 -15.69
C TRP A 195 -6.99 8.70 -16.68
N ARG A 196 -6.72 8.00 -17.78
CA ARG A 196 -7.75 7.56 -18.71
C ARG A 196 -8.23 6.16 -18.34
N GLY A 197 -9.54 6.01 -18.18
CA GLY A 197 -10.17 4.73 -17.84
C GLY A 197 -10.21 3.77 -19.02
N VAL A 198 -10.85 2.62 -18.82
CA VAL A 198 -11.05 1.57 -19.84
C VAL A 198 -11.67 2.14 -21.11
N ASP A 199 -12.67 3.01 -20.95
CA ASP A 199 -13.43 3.63 -22.04
C ASP A 199 -12.77 4.93 -22.56
N ASP A 200 -11.47 5.12 -22.32
CA ASP A 200 -10.68 6.34 -22.58
C ASP A 200 -11.16 7.61 -21.83
N ALA A 201 -12.23 7.49 -21.04
CA ALA A 201 -12.83 8.57 -20.27
C ALA A 201 -11.91 9.03 -19.12
N PRO A 202 -11.81 10.33 -18.84
CA PRO A 202 -11.00 10.84 -17.74
C PRO A 202 -11.55 10.37 -16.39
N GLN A 203 -10.67 9.81 -15.57
CA GLN A 203 -10.92 9.37 -14.20
C GLN A 203 -10.11 10.23 -13.23
N GLU A 204 -10.65 10.41 -12.02
CA GLU A 204 -9.96 11.10 -10.92
C GLU A 204 -10.22 10.36 -9.60
N LEU A 205 -9.18 10.24 -8.79
CA LEU A 205 -9.26 9.68 -7.44
C LEU A 205 -8.45 10.52 -6.47
N GLU A 206 -9.10 11.01 -5.42
CA GLU A 206 -8.41 11.47 -4.21
C GLU A 206 -8.29 10.34 -3.20
N TYR A 207 -7.08 10.13 -2.70
CA TYR A 207 -6.75 9.05 -1.78
C TYR A 207 -5.84 9.55 -0.66
N ALA A 208 -6.23 9.28 0.59
CA ALA A 208 -5.51 9.72 1.78
C ALA A 208 -4.61 8.61 2.33
N ILE A 209 -3.34 8.92 2.55
CA ILE A 209 -2.34 8.02 3.14
C ILE A 209 -1.81 8.64 4.44
N GLY A 210 -1.78 7.87 5.53
CA GLY A 210 -1.22 8.33 6.80
C GLY A 210 0.28 8.63 6.67
N LYS A 211 0.74 9.78 7.19
CA LYS A 211 2.17 10.15 7.15
C LYS A 211 3.02 9.14 7.91
N SER A 212 2.50 8.55 8.99
CA SER A 212 3.16 7.46 9.70
C SER A 212 3.26 6.16 8.90
N ALA A 213 2.23 5.80 8.12
CA ALA A 213 2.24 4.62 7.30
C ALA A 213 3.31 4.75 6.21
N TYR A 214 3.36 5.90 5.54
CA TYR A 214 4.44 6.25 4.62
C TYR A 214 5.84 6.13 5.28
N ARG A 215 6.02 6.73 6.47
CA ARG A 215 7.31 6.69 7.18
C ARG A 215 7.70 5.27 7.60
N ARG A 216 6.73 4.41 7.95
CA ARG A 216 6.99 2.99 8.26
C ARG A 216 7.41 2.23 7.01
N GLY A 217 6.70 2.41 5.89
CA GLY A 217 7.07 1.83 4.60
C GLY A 217 8.53 2.15 4.25
N ARG A 218 8.88 3.44 4.29
CA ARG A 218 10.24 3.97 4.11
C ARG A 218 11.31 3.31 4.99
N ARG A 219 10.98 2.96 6.23
CA ARG A 219 11.96 2.43 7.20
C ARG A 219 12.14 0.91 7.11
N ARG A 220 11.17 0.18 6.58
CA ARG A 220 11.24 -1.29 6.54
C ARG A 220 12.41 -1.80 5.72
N GLY A 221 12.80 -1.06 4.67
CA GLY A 221 13.76 -1.51 3.67
C GLY A 221 13.18 -2.67 2.87
N GLY A 222 13.00 -2.51 1.57
CA GLY A 222 12.41 -3.55 0.74
C GLY A 222 13.45 -4.41 0.03
N ARG A 223 13.02 -5.60 -0.37
CA ARG A 223 13.70 -6.52 -1.29
C ARG A 223 12.63 -7.12 -2.19
N TYR A 224 12.98 -7.54 -3.41
CA TYR A 224 12.01 -8.00 -4.40
C TYR A 224 10.88 -8.89 -3.86
N VAL A 225 11.22 -10.08 -3.38
CA VAL A 225 10.23 -11.07 -2.91
C VAL A 225 9.51 -10.58 -1.66
N ARG A 226 10.24 -9.96 -0.72
CA ARG A 226 9.65 -9.47 0.54
C ARG A 226 8.60 -8.39 0.28
N THR A 227 8.94 -7.36 -0.50
CA THR A 227 8.04 -6.24 -0.79
C THR A 227 6.83 -6.71 -1.60
N PHE A 228 7.04 -7.65 -2.53
CA PHE A 228 5.95 -8.29 -3.26
C PHE A 228 4.98 -9.06 -2.33
N LEU A 229 5.50 -9.90 -1.43
CA LEU A 229 4.65 -10.64 -0.49
C LEU A 229 3.92 -9.72 0.50
N GLU A 230 4.60 -8.68 0.99
CA GLU A 230 3.99 -7.67 1.88
C GLU A 230 2.90 -6.84 1.14
N SER A 231 3.04 -6.60 -0.17
CA SER A 231 2.04 -5.83 -0.91
C SER A 231 0.71 -6.57 -1.06
N ARG A 232 0.74 -7.90 -1.22
CA ARG A 232 -0.44 -8.76 -1.36
C ARG A 232 -1.41 -8.71 -0.19
N SER A 233 -0.94 -8.36 1.01
CA SER A 233 -1.78 -8.17 2.21
C SER A 233 -1.88 -6.70 2.65
N ASN A 234 -1.46 -5.76 1.78
CA ASN A 234 -1.38 -4.36 2.15
C ASN A 234 -2.79 -3.74 2.31
N PRO A 235 -3.08 -3.10 3.46
CA PRO A 235 -4.42 -2.59 3.72
C PRO A 235 -4.80 -1.34 2.94
N TYR A 236 -3.83 -0.55 2.48
CA TYR A 236 -4.09 0.55 1.55
C TYR A 236 -4.42 0.01 0.17
N ALA A 237 -3.74 -1.04 -0.30
CA ALA A 237 -4.11 -1.69 -1.55
C ALA A 237 -5.54 -2.24 -1.49
N ARG A 238 -5.90 -2.95 -0.41
CA ARG A 238 -7.29 -3.43 -0.19
C ARG A 238 -8.32 -2.31 -0.28
N HIS A 239 -8.08 -1.21 0.43
CA HIS A 239 -9.02 -0.09 0.41
C HIS A 239 -9.04 0.65 -0.94
N LEU A 240 -7.91 0.68 -1.64
CA LEU A 240 -7.83 1.25 -2.97
C LEU A 240 -8.68 0.45 -3.97
N VAL A 241 -8.75 -0.89 -3.84
CA VAL A 241 -9.70 -1.71 -4.62
C VAL A 241 -11.13 -1.23 -4.42
N ASP A 242 -11.59 -1.07 -3.17
CA ASP A 242 -12.95 -0.59 -2.87
C ASP A 242 -13.24 0.77 -3.56
N ARG A 243 -12.25 1.67 -3.55
CA ARG A 243 -12.35 3.00 -4.18
C ARG A 243 -12.40 2.93 -5.71
N LEU A 244 -11.57 2.09 -6.33
CA LEU A 244 -11.55 1.92 -7.79
C LEU A 244 -12.83 1.25 -8.30
N ARG A 245 -13.40 0.32 -7.54
CA ARG A 245 -14.70 -0.29 -7.83
C ARG A 245 -15.82 0.75 -7.83
N SER A 246 -15.88 1.59 -6.80
CA SER A 246 -16.89 2.67 -6.72
C SER A 246 -16.83 3.61 -7.93
N ILE A 247 -15.63 3.95 -8.42
CA ILE A 247 -15.44 4.75 -9.63
C ILE A 247 -15.98 4.00 -10.86
N SER A 248 -15.67 2.71 -10.98
CA SER A 248 -16.12 1.86 -12.09
C SER A 248 -17.65 1.78 -12.15
N SER A 249 -18.31 1.46 -11.03
CA SER A 249 -19.77 1.30 -10.95
C SER A 249 -20.54 2.60 -11.23
N SER A 250 -20.01 3.76 -10.81
CA SER A 250 -20.69 5.04 -10.99
C SER A 250 -20.93 5.47 -12.44
N ARG A 251 -20.19 4.88 -13.39
CA ARG A 251 -20.25 5.28 -14.82
C ARG A 251 -21.11 4.36 -15.67
N GLU A 252 -21.38 3.13 -15.23
CA GLU A 252 -22.28 2.22 -15.94
C GLU A 252 -23.73 2.68 -15.84
N SER A 253 -24.11 3.32 -14.72
CA SER A 253 -25.45 3.87 -14.54
C SER A 253 -25.79 5.07 -15.43
N VAL A 254 -24.79 5.69 -16.09
CA VAL A 254 -24.98 6.89 -16.93
C VAL A 254 -25.05 6.54 -18.43
N GLY A 255 -24.73 5.30 -18.82
CA GLY A 255 -24.59 4.88 -20.23
C GLY A 255 -25.86 4.41 -20.95
N GLU A 256 -26.97 4.15 -20.25
CA GLU A 256 -28.21 3.63 -20.86
C GLU A 256 -29.33 4.68 -20.89
N HIS A 257 -29.23 5.69 -21.76
CA HIS A 257 -30.38 6.51 -22.18
C HIS A 257 -30.34 6.73 -23.69
N GLY A 258 -30.57 5.66 -24.45
CA GLY A 258 -30.62 5.67 -25.91
C GLY A 258 -31.62 4.65 -26.48
N ASN A 259 -32.90 5.02 -26.43
CA ASN A 259 -34.06 4.59 -27.25
C ASN A 259 -34.41 3.09 -27.48
N SER A 260 -35.61 2.75 -26.96
CA SER A 260 -36.64 1.81 -27.46
C SER A 260 -36.28 0.36 -27.81
N ASP A 261 -36.73 -0.61 -26.99
CA ASP A 261 -38.05 -1.25 -27.14
C ASP A 261 -38.37 -2.06 -25.87
N GLU A 262 -39.64 -2.15 -25.51
CA GLU A 262 -40.11 -2.88 -24.31
C GLU A 262 -39.86 -4.38 -24.47
N THR A 263 -39.07 -4.99 -23.57
CA THR A 263 -39.36 -6.21 -22.78
C THR A 263 -38.04 -6.75 -22.23
N GLU A 264 -37.75 -6.46 -20.96
CA GLU A 264 -37.09 -7.32 -19.95
C GLU A 264 -36.53 -6.43 -18.83
N ARG A 265 -36.87 -6.77 -17.60
CA ARG A 265 -36.52 -6.02 -16.39
C ARG A 265 -35.00 -6.02 -16.21
N VAL A 266 -34.38 -4.89 -16.54
CA VAL A 266 -32.97 -4.57 -16.31
C VAL A 266 -32.69 -4.60 -14.81
N GLY A 267 -32.06 -5.69 -14.36
CA GLY A 267 -31.32 -5.69 -13.10
C GLY A 267 -30.08 -4.83 -13.29
N SER A 268 -29.84 -3.89 -12.38
CA SER A 268 -28.59 -3.13 -12.24
C SER A 268 -27.40 -4.08 -12.35
N ARG A 269 -26.71 -4.09 -13.51
CA ARG A 269 -25.53 -4.92 -13.73
C ARG A 269 -24.36 -4.28 -12.98
N GLU A 270 -23.88 -4.95 -11.93
CA GLU A 270 -22.56 -4.68 -11.36
C GLU A 270 -21.50 -4.72 -12.48
N PRO A 271 -20.44 -3.87 -12.44
CA PRO A 271 -19.37 -3.97 -13.41
C PRO A 271 -18.80 -5.38 -13.40
N SER A 272 -18.71 -5.97 -14.60
CA SER A 272 -18.06 -7.27 -14.77
C SER A 272 -16.68 -7.26 -14.11
N GLU A 273 -16.30 -8.38 -13.51
CA GLU A 273 -14.97 -8.59 -12.94
C GLU A 273 -13.84 -8.14 -13.87
N ARG A 274 -14.01 -8.39 -15.18
CA ARG A 274 -13.16 -7.90 -16.27
C ARG A 274 -12.90 -6.40 -16.19
N ARG A 275 -13.96 -5.59 -16.05
CA ARG A 275 -13.84 -4.13 -16.03
C ARG A 275 -13.17 -3.61 -14.75
N HIS A 276 -13.40 -4.28 -13.62
CA HIS A 276 -12.69 -3.97 -12.38
C HIS A 276 -11.19 -4.27 -12.52
N LEU A 277 -10.82 -5.41 -13.10
CA LEU A 277 -9.45 -5.78 -13.39
C LEU A 277 -8.77 -4.76 -14.31
N GLU A 278 -9.40 -4.45 -15.45
CA GLU A 278 -8.89 -3.46 -16.40
C GLU A 278 -8.74 -2.08 -15.77
N THR A 279 -9.66 -1.67 -14.90
CA THR A 279 -9.56 -0.39 -14.18
C THR A 279 -8.37 -0.37 -13.23
N ALA A 280 -8.12 -1.45 -12.49
CA ALA A 280 -6.95 -1.56 -11.62
C ALA A 280 -5.64 -1.53 -12.42
N VAL A 281 -5.58 -2.26 -13.54
CA VAL A 281 -4.41 -2.27 -14.44
C VAL A 281 -4.15 -0.89 -15.03
N ARG A 282 -5.19 -0.23 -15.58
CA ARG A 282 -5.08 1.13 -16.16
C ARG A 282 -4.68 2.17 -15.13
N PHE A 283 -5.20 2.07 -13.90
CA PHE A 283 -4.77 2.94 -12.82
C PHE A 283 -3.27 2.80 -12.55
N VAL A 284 -2.74 1.59 -12.43
CA VAL A 284 -1.31 1.37 -12.18
C VAL A 284 -0.45 1.81 -13.37
N GLN A 285 -0.85 1.45 -14.60
CA GLN A 285 -0.14 1.84 -15.83
C GLN A 285 -0.10 3.36 -16.04
N SER A 286 -1.03 4.11 -15.46
CA SER A 286 -1.06 5.57 -15.55
C SER A 286 0.00 6.27 -14.69
N LEU A 287 0.61 5.57 -13.73
CA LEU A 287 1.61 6.16 -12.85
C LEU A 287 2.90 6.45 -13.64
N PRO A 288 3.44 7.68 -13.61
CA PRO A 288 4.69 8.00 -14.27
C PRO A 288 5.84 7.07 -13.87
N TYR A 289 6.60 6.59 -14.86
CA TYR A 289 7.82 5.85 -14.61
C TYR A 289 8.89 6.75 -13.99
N ALA A 290 9.59 6.26 -12.97
CA ALA A 290 10.68 6.98 -12.35
C ALA A 290 11.77 6.05 -11.81
N ALA A 291 12.98 6.17 -12.36
CA ALA A 291 14.14 5.44 -11.89
C ALA A 291 14.52 5.81 -10.44
N ASP A 292 14.98 4.82 -9.69
CA ASP A 292 15.40 5.00 -8.30
C ASP A 292 16.62 5.92 -8.17
N GLU A 293 17.55 5.85 -9.11
CA GLU A 293 18.73 6.71 -9.08
C GLU A 293 18.32 8.20 -9.13
N THR A 294 17.38 8.54 -10.00
CA THR A 294 16.86 9.90 -10.15
C THR A 294 16.05 10.37 -8.95
N THR A 295 15.32 9.48 -8.29
CA THR A 295 14.29 9.87 -7.29
C THR A 295 14.66 9.54 -5.85
N LYS A 296 15.57 8.59 -5.64
CA LYS A 296 16.05 8.09 -4.35
C LYS A 296 17.55 8.22 -4.19
N GLY A 297 18.30 8.51 -5.26
CA GLY A 297 19.76 8.61 -5.22
C GLY A 297 20.46 7.26 -5.02
N VAL A 298 19.76 6.16 -5.25
CA VAL A 298 20.29 4.80 -5.13
C VAL A 298 19.83 3.97 -6.32
N HIS A 299 20.63 2.98 -6.73
CA HIS A 299 20.36 2.20 -7.94
C HIS A 299 19.16 1.24 -7.83
N ASP A 300 18.82 0.80 -6.62
CA ASP A 300 17.73 -0.17 -6.41
C ASP A 300 17.04 0.15 -5.09
N TYR A 301 15.80 0.62 -5.18
CA TYR A 301 14.96 1.02 -4.07
C TYR A 301 13.55 0.47 -4.26
N HIS A 302 13.06 -0.30 -3.30
CA HIS A 302 11.74 -0.90 -3.36
C HIS A 302 10.72 -0.04 -2.62
N ARG A 303 9.87 0.68 -3.35
CA ARG A 303 8.76 1.42 -2.74
C ARG A 303 7.70 0.44 -2.24
N THR A 304 7.20 0.67 -1.03
CA THR A 304 5.96 0.00 -0.58
C THR A 304 4.75 0.60 -1.29
N VAL A 305 3.58 -0.04 -1.17
CA VAL A 305 2.30 0.48 -1.68
C VAL A 305 2.07 1.93 -1.22
N GLU A 306 2.30 2.22 0.05
CA GLU A 306 2.15 3.58 0.60
C GLU A 306 3.12 4.57 -0.04
N GLU A 307 4.37 4.17 -0.28
CA GLU A 307 5.36 5.02 -0.92
C GLU A 307 5.03 5.28 -2.38
N THR A 308 4.64 4.25 -3.15
CA THR A 308 4.24 4.39 -4.56
C THR A 308 3.04 5.33 -4.69
N LEU A 309 2.03 5.19 -3.82
CA LEU A 309 0.85 6.07 -3.83
C LEU A 309 1.18 7.50 -3.38
N VAL A 310 2.02 7.68 -2.36
CA VAL A 310 2.41 9.02 -1.87
C VAL A 310 3.33 9.72 -2.86
N ASP A 311 4.24 9.01 -3.52
CA ASP A 311 5.14 9.60 -4.51
C ASP A 311 4.49 9.79 -5.87
N GLY A 312 3.41 9.05 -6.15
CA GLY A 312 2.65 9.11 -7.40
C GLY A 312 3.41 8.56 -8.61
N ARG A 313 4.41 7.71 -8.38
CA ARG A 313 5.33 7.17 -9.39
C ARG A 313 6.13 6.01 -8.82
N GLY A 314 6.76 5.25 -9.71
CA GLY A 314 7.73 4.20 -9.40
C GLY A 314 8.35 3.67 -10.67
N ASP A 315 9.20 2.66 -10.57
CA ASP A 315 9.67 1.90 -11.72
C ASP A 315 8.88 0.58 -11.87
N CYS A 316 9.40 -0.36 -12.67
CA CYS A 316 8.74 -1.63 -12.99
C CYS A 316 8.36 -2.46 -11.76
N LYS A 317 9.24 -2.54 -10.76
CA LYS A 317 9.00 -3.36 -9.57
C LYS A 317 7.97 -2.70 -8.65
N ASP A 318 8.01 -1.38 -8.53
CA ASP A 318 7.09 -0.62 -7.67
C ASP A 318 5.64 -0.68 -8.20
N GLY A 319 5.46 -0.55 -9.52
CA GLY A 319 4.18 -0.76 -10.19
C GLY A 319 3.69 -2.21 -10.03
N THR A 320 4.59 -3.17 -10.18
CA THR A 320 4.29 -4.60 -9.97
C THR A 320 3.85 -4.90 -8.53
N TYR A 321 4.49 -4.32 -7.51
CA TYR A 321 4.05 -4.50 -6.11
C TYR A 321 2.69 -3.88 -5.86
N LEU A 322 2.43 -2.69 -6.40
CA LEU A 322 1.13 -2.04 -6.27
C LEU A 322 0.03 -2.88 -6.91
N LEU A 323 0.22 -3.32 -8.16
CA LEU A 323 -0.77 -4.15 -8.85
C LEU A 323 -0.98 -5.50 -8.18
N ALA A 324 0.09 -6.16 -7.70
CA ALA A 324 -0.01 -7.38 -6.90
C ALA A 324 -0.86 -7.15 -5.63
N GLY A 325 -0.65 -6.02 -4.97
CA GLY A 325 -1.42 -5.64 -3.80
C GLY A 325 -2.90 -5.37 -4.10
N LEU A 326 -3.24 -4.89 -5.30
CA LEU A 326 -4.64 -4.70 -5.71
C LEU A 326 -5.30 -6.03 -6.07
N LEU A 327 -4.65 -6.83 -6.92
CA LEU A 327 -5.25 -8.04 -7.49
C LEU A 327 -5.27 -9.23 -6.51
N SER A 328 -4.45 -9.22 -5.46
CA SER A 328 -4.54 -10.23 -4.38
C SER A 328 -5.60 -9.91 -3.31
N GLN A 329 -6.43 -8.89 -3.48
CA GLN A 329 -7.47 -8.50 -2.53
C GLN A 329 -8.86 -8.83 -3.07
N ALA A 330 -9.82 -9.02 -2.16
CA ALA A 330 -11.23 -9.16 -2.54
C ALA A 330 -11.68 -7.94 -3.38
N PRO A 331 -12.46 -8.15 -4.46
CA PRO A 331 -13.07 -9.42 -4.86
C PRO A 331 -12.19 -10.31 -5.75
N PHE A 332 -11.03 -9.82 -6.20
CA PHE A 332 -10.19 -10.54 -7.17
C PHE A 332 -9.59 -11.80 -6.55
N GLU A 333 -8.91 -11.65 -5.41
CA GLU A 333 -8.22 -12.75 -4.72
C GLU A 333 -7.29 -13.57 -5.63
N TYR A 334 -6.74 -12.93 -6.67
CA TYR A 334 -5.92 -13.61 -7.67
C TYR A 334 -4.58 -14.05 -7.08
N GLU A 335 -4.17 -15.25 -7.48
CA GLU A 335 -2.80 -15.68 -7.29
C GLU A 335 -1.87 -14.90 -8.22
N THR A 336 -0.87 -14.27 -7.63
CA THR A 336 0.09 -13.42 -8.32
C THR A 336 1.51 -13.96 -8.18
N ALA A 337 2.32 -13.74 -9.21
CA ALA A 337 3.74 -14.09 -9.25
C ALA A 337 4.61 -12.91 -9.69
N LEU A 338 5.85 -12.88 -9.22
CA LEU A 338 6.86 -11.94 -9.67
C LEU A 338 7.63 -12.54 -10.84
N VAL A 339 7.55 -11.91 -12.02
CA VAL A 339 8.21 -12.38 -13.24
C VAL A 339 9.40 -11.48 -13.55
N PHE A 340 10.60 -12.05 -13.55
CA PHE A 340 11.85 -11.37 -13.85
C PHE A 340 12.24 -11.55 -15.31
N MET A 341 12.49 -10.44 -15.98
CA MET A 341 13.09 -10.33 -17.31
C MET A 341 14.41 -9.54 -17.21
N PRO A 342 15.29 -9.56 -18.21
CA PRO A 342 16.45 -8.69 -18.26
C PRO A 342 16.06 -7.23 -18.04
N ASN A 343 16.57 -6.65 -16.94
CA ASN A 343 16.33 -5.25 -16.56
C ASN A 343 14.86 -4.86 -16.38
N HIS A 344 13.94 -5.82 -16.21
CA HIS A 344 12.51 -5.55 -16.11
C HIS A 344 11.78 -6.55 -15.22
N VAL A 345 10.67 -6.11 -14.63
CA VAL A 345 9.81 -6.95 -13.77
C VAL A 345 8.36 -6.68 -14.13
N VAL A 346 7.59 -7.75 -14.28
CA VAL A 346 6.14 -7.68 -14.51
C VAL A 346 5.40 -8.55 -13.51
N LEU A 347 4.09 -8.33 -13.42
CA LEU A 347 3.21 -9.17 -12.61
C LEU A 347 2.76 -10.37 -13.44
N GLY A 348 2.91 -11.59 -12.92
CA GLY A 348 2.17 -12.76 -13.40
C GLY A 348 0.87 -12.91 -12.62
N VAL A 349 -0.23 -13.25 -13.29
CA VAL A 349 -1.51 -13.61 -12.67
C VAL A 349 -1.93 -14.98 -13.15
N GLU A 350 -2.35 -15.85 -12.24
CA GLU A 350 -2.74 -17.22 -12.59
C GLU A 350 -3.87 -17.20 -13.63
N ARG A 351 -3.64 -17.86 -14.78
CA ARG A 351 -4.53 -17.85 -15.93
C ARG A 351 -5.95 -18.27 -15.59
N SER A 352 -6.10 -19.30 -14.75
CA SER A 352 -7.38 -19.87 -14.33
C SER A 352 -8.25 -18.90 -13.52
N ALA A 353 -7.65 -17.90 -12.88
CA ALA A 353 -8.33 -16.90 -12.07
C ALA A 353 -8.79 -15.68 -12.89
N LEU A 354 -8.31 -15.53 -14.13
CA LEU A 354 -8.61 -14.37 -14.96
C LEU A 354 -9.97 -14.51 -15.67
N PRO A 355 -10.78 -13.45 -15.72
CA PRO A 355 -12.03 -13.45 -16.47
C PRO A 355 -11.76 -13.45 -17.98
N ASP A 356 -12.72 -13.89 -18.77
CA ASP A 356 -12.65 -13.82 -20.24
C ASP A 356 -12.46 -12.36 -20.74
N PRO A 357 -11.68 -12.15 -21.82
CA PRO A 357 -10.94 -13.16 -22.60
C PRO A 357 -9.53 -13.44 -22.06
N TYR A 358 -9.18 -12.93 -20.88
CA TYR A 358 -7.80 -12.98 -20.37
C TYR A 358 -7.37 -14.38 -19.92
N GLY A 359 -8.34 -15.24 -19.59
CA GLY A 359 -8.10 -16.66 -19.36
C GLY A 359 -7.51 -17.40 -20.56
N ASP A 360 -7.59 -16.85 -21.78
CA ASP A 360 -7.02 -17.45 -23.00
C ASP A 360 -5.74 -16.77 -23.49
N CYS A 361 -5.23 -15.79 -22.74
CA CYS A 361 -3.98 -15.13 -23.07
C CYS A 361 -2.78 -16.09 -22.93
N GLU A 362 -1.73 -15.78 -23.69
CA GLU A 362 -0.45 -16.47 -23.61
C GLU A 362 0.16 -16.29 -22.21
N THR A 363 0.69 -17.38 -21.67
CA THR A 363 1.37 -17.38 -20.38
C THR A 363 2.87 -17.15 -20.55
N VAL A 364 3.54 -16.82 -19.45
CA VAL A 364 4.99 -16.63 -19.44
C VAL A 364 5.68 -17.99 -19.52
N GLY A 365 6.21 -18.34 -20.70
CA GLY A 365 6.82 -19.65 -20.93
C GLY A 365 5.84 -20.79 -20.69
N GLU A 366 6.27 -21.84 -19.99
CA GLU A 366 5.40 -22.98 -19.62
C GLU A 366 4.68 -22.76 -18.26
N SER A 367 4.78 -21.56 -17.69
CA SER A 367 4.12 -21.26 -16.40
C SER A 367 2.61 -21.07 -16.56
N PRO A 368 1.83 -21.17 -15.47
CA PRO A 368 0.39 -20.88 -15.49
C PRO A 368 0.07 -19.39 -15.43
N TYR A 369 1.07 -18.49 -15.48
CA TYR A 369 0.86 -17.07 -15.24
C TYR A 369 0.77 -16.27 -16.54
N VAL A 370 -0.32 -15.53 -16.71
CA VAL A 370 -0.47 -14.49 -17.74
C VAL A 370 0.23 -13.23 -17.26
N PRO A 371 1.11 -12.61 -18.07
CA PRO A 371 1.82 -11.43 -17.63
C PRO A 371 1.00 -10.15 -17.78
N ILE A 372 1.20 -9.21 -16.86
CA ILE A 372 0.63 -7.87 -16.88
C ILE A 372 1.76 -6.84 -16.73
N GLU A 373 1.99 -6.09 -17.80
CA GLU A 373 2.90 -4.96 -17.84
C GLU A 373 2.34 -3.79 -17.01
N THR A 374 3.18 -3.17 -16.18
CA THR A 374 2.77 -2.08 -15.28
C THR A 374 3.35 -0.72 -15.65
N THR A 375 4.34 -0.66 -16.54
CA THR A 375 5.06 0.58 -16.89
C THR A 375 4.71 1.16 -18.25
N ALA A 376 4.12 0.34 -19.12
CA ALA A 376 3.63 0.75 -20.42
C ALA A 376 2.16 0.38 -20.54
N GLU A 377 1.40 1.16 -21.32
CA GLU A 377 0.00 0.85 -21.64
C GLU A 377 -0.10 -0.30 -22.64
N ARG A 378 0.31 -1.50 -22.21
CA ARG A 378 0.16 -2.75 -22.97
C ARG A 378 -1.09 -3.49 -22.53
N PRO A 379 -1.77 -4.21 -23.44
CA PRO A 379 -2.84 -5.12 -23.07
C PRO A 379 -2.37 -6.20 -22.08
N ILE A 380 -3.28 -6.67 -21.23
CA ILE A 380 -3.07 -7.86 -20.39
C ILE A 380 -2.69 -9.05 -21.29
N GLY A 381 -1.71 -9.85 -20.84
CA GLY A 381 -1.17 -10.97 -21.61
C GLY A 381 -0.12 -10.58 -22.65
N ARG A 382 0.28 -9.31 -22.73
CA ARG A 382 1.34 -8.84 -23.62
C ARG A 382 2.51 -8.27 -22.84
N VAL A 383 3.69 -8.84 -23.06
CA VAL A 383 4.98 -8.33 -22.58
C VAL A 383 5.93 -8.06 -23.72
N ARG A 384 7.13 -7.61 -23.40
CA ARG A 384 8.24 -7.56 -24.35
C ARG A 384 8.75 -8.99 -24.57
N ASP A 385 9.33 -9.25 -25.74
CA ASP A 385 9.93 -10.54 -26.10
C ASP A 385 11.30 -10.76 -25.42
N ASP A 386 11.49 -10.20 -24.23
CA ASP A 386 12.71 -10.37 -23.45
C ASP A 386 12.69 -11.78 -22.82
N PRO A 387 13.86 -12.46 -22.71
CA PRO A 387 13.91 -13.79 -22.12
C PRO A 387 13.49 -13.78 -20.65
N ILE A 388 12.95 -14.90 -20.17
CA ILE A 388 12.53 -15.03 -18.78
C ILE A 388 13.72 -15.47 -17.94
N VAL A 389 14.03 -14.72 -16.89
CA VAL A 389 15.11 -15.07 -15.95
C VAL A 389 14.57 -15.95 -14.84
N ALA A 390 13.43 -15.56 -14.25
CA ALA A 390 12.82 -16.30 -13.14
C ALA A 390 11.35 -15.91 -12.93
N ILE A 391 10.59 -16.80 -12.31
CA ILE A 391 9.20 -16.59 -11.88
C ILE A 391 9.07 -17.07 -10.43
N PHE A 392 8.46 -16.23 -9.58
CA PHE A 392 8.22 -16.56 -8.16
C PHE A 392 6.77 -16.29 -7.76
N GLY A 393 5.99 -17.36 -7.61
CA GLY A 393 4.64 -17.37 -7.04
C GLY A 393 4.55 -18.22 -5.76
N PRO A 394 3.40 -18.21 -5.05
CA PRO A 394 3.23 -18.91 -3.77
C PRO A 394 3.43 -20.43 -3.84
N GLY A 395 3.10 -21.05 -4.97
CA GLY A 395 3.28 -22.48 -5.23
C GLY A 395 4.18 -22.80 -6.42
N TYR A 396 4.76 -21.79 -7.06
CA TYR A 396 5.50 -21.93 -8.31
C TYR A 396 6.82 -21.18 -8.27
N GLY A 397 7.92 -21.87 -8.57
CA GLY A 397 9.24 -21.28 -8.69
C GLY A 397 9.92 -21.81 -9.95
N PHE A 398 10.34 -20.90 -10.82
CA PHE A 398 11.10 -21.23 -12.02
C PHE A 398 12.28 -20.28 -12.16
N VAL A 399 13.43 -20.80 -12.57
CA VAL A 399 14.62 -20.02 -12.93
C VAL A 399 15.18 -20.61 -14.21
N ASP A 400 15.33 -19.80 -15.25
CA ASP A 400 16.00 -20.21 -16.48
C ASP A 400 17.51 -20.02 -16.30
N PRO A 401 18.31 -21.10 -16.20
CA PRO A 401 19.74 -20.99 -15.98
C PRO A 401 20.48 -20.33 -17.15
N GLY A 402 20.01 -20.48 -18.39
CA GLY A 402 20.64 -19.90 -19.57
C GLY A 402 20.48 -18.39 -19.60
N SER A 403 19.23 -17.92 -19.47
CA SER A 403 18.91 -16.49 -19.39
C SER A 403 19.51 -15.84 -18.15
N ALA A 404 19.51 -16.53 -17.00
CA ALA A 404 20.18 -16.05 -15.81
C ALA A 404 21.68 -15.88 -16.03
N GLY A 405 22.36 -16.87 -16.62
CA GLY A 405 23.79 -16.79 -16.95
C GLY A 405 24.12 -15.57 -17.82
N ALA A 406 23.37 -15.36 -18.91
CA ALA A 406 23.57 -14.24 -19.81
C ALA A 406 23.39 -12.88 -19.11
N VAL A 407 22.34 -12.72 -18.29
CA VAL A 407 22.12 -11.49 -17.51
C VAL A 407 23.27 -11.25 -16.54
N LEU A 408 23.79 -12.30 -15.90
CA LEU A 408 24.92 -12.16 -14.98
C LEU A 408 26.20 -11.73 -15.68
N GLU A 409 26.49 -12.29 -16.87
CA GLU A 409 27.63 -11.90 -17.69
C GLU A 409 27.54 -10.45 -18.15
N GLU A 410 26.38 -10.03 -18.67
CA GLU A 410 26.15 -8.64 -19.10
C GLU A 410 26.33 -7.66 -17.93
N GLN A 411 25.77 -7.99 -16.76
CA GLN A 411 25.90 -7.17 -15.57
C GLN A 411 27.34 -7.14 -15.04
N ALA A 412 28.10 -8.24 -15.17
CA ALA A 412 29.52 -8.25 -14.85
C ALA A 412 30.33 -7.35 -15.78
N ARG A 413 29.98 -7.32 -17.08
CA ARG A 413 30.59 -6.43 -18.08
C ARG A 413 30.28 -4.96 -17.78
N LEU A 414 29.02 -4.60 -17.54
CA LEU A 414 28.61 -3.23 -17.23
C LEU A 414 29.28 -2.70 -15.97
N PHE A 415 29.37 -3.53 -14.93
CA PHE A 415 30.10 -3.16 -13.72
C PHE A 415 31.59 -2.90 -14.01
N SER A 416 32.23 -3.78 -14.79
CA SER A 416 33.64 -3.64 -15.12
C SER A 416 33.91 -2.37 -15.94
N ALA A 417 32.96 -1.94 -16.79
CA ALA A 417 33.06 -0.71 -17.57
C ALA A 417 32.77 0.57 -16.77
N HIS A 418 32.02 0.48 -15.68
CA HIS A 418 31.66 1.64 -14.86
C HIS A 418 32.65 1.88 -13.70
N TYR A 419 33.35 0.84 -13.26
CA TYR A 419 34.26 0.87 -12.11
C TYR A 419 35.71 0.46 -12.44
N GLY A 420 36.00 0.11 -13.69
CA GLY A 420 37.35 -0.11 -14.21
C GLY A 420 37.68 0.96 -15.24
#